data_AF-A0A506RSH4-F1
#
_entry.id   AF-A0A506RSH4-F1
#
_cell.length_a   1.000
_cell.length_b   1.000
_cell.length_c   1.000
_cell.angle_alpha   90.00
_cell.angle_beta   90.00
_cell.angle_gamma   90.00
#
_symmetry.space_group_name_H-M   'P 1'
#
loop_
_entity.id
_entity.type
_entity.pdbx_description
1 polymer ?
#
loop_
_entity_poly.entity_id
_entity_poly.type
_entity_poly.pdbx_seq_one_letter_code
_entity_poly.pdbx_strand_id
1 'polypeptide(L)'
;MLLILLFKSQDLKRKLNDMLRLLGITVFSFTLFFPSYWVLHYFFGPDLGAPIAFGFSLVLYPYFIAKVWHFYPPIDVVAIDKDDVFNQQCIARARSELHRLESGLSEGKKDAFVKFAIKSNDGSDHVWGIAHSMVDGSVIVTLVSEPVYTPNPTEHVDIREKIPVYDIQDWMLIDKQGNCEGGYTHLAMVNAYKKQHGKVPKKYLKHLRNFVDLQESECR
;
A
#
# COMPACT_ATOMS: atom_id res chain seq x y z
N MET A 1 -15.42 3.26 21.27
CA MET A 1 -14.34 4.03 21.94
C MET A 1 -12.94 3.72 21.36
N LEU A 2 -12.59 2.47 21.08
CA LEU A 2 -11.31 2.09 20.46
C LEU A 2 -11.09 2.65 19.03
N LEU A 3 -12.12 2.71 18.19
CA LEU A 3 -12.03 3.21 16.81
C LEU A 3 -11.59 4.69 16.76
N ILE A 4 -12.10 5.52 17.68
CA ILE A 4 -11.72 6.93 17.82
C ILE A 4 -10.24 7.05 18.23
N LEU A 5 -9.73 6.13 19.04
CA LEU A 5 -8.32 6.10 19.44
C LEU A 5 -7.41 5.66 18.30
N LEU A 6 -7.83 4.73 17.44
CA LEU A 6 -7.08 4.30 16.26
C LEU A 6 -7.01 5.40 15.18
N PHE A 7 -8.13 6.05 14.87
CA PHE A 7 -8.15 7.19 13.96
C PHE A 7 -7.30 8.36 14.48
N LYS A 8 -7.39 8.65 15.78
CA LYS A 8 -6.57 9.68 16.43
C LYS A 8 -5.08 9.32 16.40
N SER A 9 -4.74 8.03 16.52
CA SER A 9 -3.36 7.53 16.43
C SER A 9 -2.78 7.67 15.02
N GLN A 10 -3.55 7.35 13.98
CA GLN A 10 -3.11 7.51 12.58
C GLN A 10 -2.96 8.99 12.20
N ASP A 11 -3.91 9.86 12.61
CA ASP A 11 -3.81 11.30 12.36
C ASP A 11 -2.62 11.94 13.10
N LEU A 12 -2.34 11.50 14.33
CA LEU A 12 -1.17 11.96 15.09
C LEU A 12 0.14 11.54 14.43
N LYS A 13 0.25 10.29 13.96
CA LYS A 13 1.41 9.80 13.21
C LYS A 13 1.63 10.60 11.93
N ARG A 14 0.56 10.91 11.20
CA ARG A 14 0.62 11.76 10.00
C ARG A 14 1.13 13.15 10.34
N LYS A 15 0.53 13.82 11.33
CA LYS A 15 0.95 15.16 11.80
C LYS A 15 2.40 15.19 12.28
N LEU A 16 2.84 14.17 13.01
CA LEU A 16 4.22 14.06 13.46
C LEU A 16 5.19 13.92 12.29
N ASN A 17 4.86 13.09 11.30
CA ASN A 17 5.67 12.94 10.09
C ASN A 17 5.74 14.24 9.28
N ASP A 18 4.62 14.97 9.14
CA ASP A 18 4.58 16.26 8.46
C ASP A 18 5.44 17.31 9.19
N MET A 19 5.37 17.34 10.52
CA MET A 19 6.20 18.24 11.35
C MET A 19 7.69 17.91 11.25
N LEU A 20 8.07 16.63 11.34
CA LEU A 20 9.45 16.19 11.16
C LEU A 20 9.98 16.50 9.76
N ARG A 21 9.13 16.42 8.74
CA ARG A 21 9.48 16.81 7.36
C ARG A 21 9.74 18.30 7.26
N LEU A 22 8.86 19.15 7.79
CA LEU A 22 9.06 20.60 7.78
C LEU A 22 10.32 21.01 8.55
N LEU A 23 10.60 20.33 9.67
CA LEU A 23 11.83 20.50 10.42
C LEU A 23 13.05 20.10 9.57
N GLY A 24 13.01 18.92 8.94
CA GLY A 24 14.08 18.43 8.07
C GLY A 24 14.36 19.34 6.87
N ILE A 25 13.30 19.83 6.21
CA ILE A 25 13.41 20.80 5.12
C ILE A 25 14.06 22.09 5.61
N THR A 26 13.63 22.61 6.76
CA THR A 26 14.19 23.84 7.34
C THR A 26 15.67 23.68 7.68
N VAL A 27 16.04 22.59 8.37
CA VAL A 27 17.43 22.31 8.74
C VAL A 27 18.31 22.13 7.50
N PHE A 28 17.85 21.37 6.51
CA PHE A 28 18.61 21.15 5.28
C PHE A 28 18.73 22.43 4.42
N SER A 29 17.69 23.27 4.41
CA SER A 29 17.76 24.57 3.72
C SER A 29 18.74 25.52 4.41
N PHE A 30 18.82 25.45 5.74
CA PHE A 30 19.78 26.23 6.53
C PHE A 30 21.22 25.73 6.33
N THR A 31 21.47 24.43 6.23
CA THR A 31 22.82 23.92 5.93
C THR A 31 23.29 24.31 4.54
N LEU A 32 22.38 24.46 3.57
CA LEU A 32 22.68 24.99 2.24
C LEU A 32 22.97 26.51 2.24
N PHE A 33 22.68 27.25 3.31
CA PHE A 33 22.98 28.69 3.37
C PHE A 33 24.49 28.97 3.24
N PHE A 34 25.33 28.26 3.97
CA PHE A 34 26.78 28.50 3.99
C PHE A 34 27.48 28.33 2.63
N PRO A 35 27.28 27.21 1.89
CA PRO A 35 27.87 27.07 0.56
C PRO A 35 27.33 28.12 -0.41
N SER A 36 26.04 28.45 -0.34
CA SER A 36 25.44 29.46 -1.22
C SER A 36 25.92 30.86 -0.90
N TYR A 37 26.07 31.19 0.39
CA TYR A 37 26.69 32.43 0.84
C TYR A 37 28.11 32.56 0.30
N TRP A 38 28.93 31.51 0.42
CA TRP A 38 30.31 31.56 -0.05
C TRP A 38 30.40 31.80 -1.57
N VAL A 39 29.61 31.06 -2.35
CA VAL A 39 29.55 31.21 -3.81
C VAL A 39 29.04 32.59 -4.21
N LEU A 40 27.91 33.03 -3.64
CA LEU A 40 27.30 34.31 -4.02
C LEU A 40 28.13 35.51 -3.53
N HIS A 41 28.76 35.41 -2.36
CA HIS A 41 29.69 36.42 -1.88
C HIS A 41 30.91 36.55 -2.82
N TYR A 42 31.44 35.44 -3.33
CA TYR A 42 32.55 35.45 -4.27
C TYR A 42 32.20 36.17 -5.58
N PHE A 43 31.00 35.96 -6.13
CA PHE A 43 30.60 36.55 -7.42
C PHE A 43 29.98 37.95 -7.33
N PHE A 44 29.24 38.24 -6.26
CA PHE A 44 28.43 39.46 -6.13
C PHE A 44 28.90 40.38 -5.01
N GLY A 45 29.94 40.01 -4.26
CA GLY A 45 30.46 40.76 -3.13
C GLY A 45 29.60 40.64 -1.85
N PRO A 46 30.03 41.26 -0.74
CA PRO A 46 29.36 41.16 0.56
C PRO A 46 27.96 41.76 0.58
N ASP A 47 27.78 42.92 -0.06
CA ASP A 47 26.54 43.71 0.03
C ASP A 47 25.36 43.06 -0.70
N LEU A 48 25.63 42.35 -1.81
CA LEU A 48 24.61 41.68 -2.61
C LEU A 48 24.60 40.16 -2.40
N GLY A 49 25.75 39.53 -2.18
CA GLY A 49 25.84 38.07 -2.01
C GLY A 49 25.09 37.57 -0.77
N ALA A 50 25.20 38.29 0.36
CA ALA A 50 24.54 37.94 1.62
C ALA A 50 23.00 37.93 1.54
N PRO A 51 22.32 39.00 1.08
CA PRO A 51 20.85 39.00 0.99
C PRO A 51 20.33 37.99 -0.04
N ILE A 52 21.04 37.77 -1.15
CA ILE A 52 20.66 36.77 -2.15
C ILE A 52 20.73 35.36 -1.56
N ALA A 53 21.83 35.01 -0.88
CA ALA A 53 21.99 33.70 -0.23
C ALA A 53 20.90 33.45 0.82
N PHE A 54 20.56 34.48 1.59
CA PHE A 54 19.47 34.42 2.57
C PHE A 54 18.12 34.12 1.90
N GLY A 55 17.80 34.82 0.81
CA GLY A 55 16.60 34.57 0.01
C GLY A 55 16.54 33.16 -0.55
N PHE A 56 17.67 32.61 -1.03
CA PHE A 56 17.74 31.20 -1.46
C PHE A 56 17.43 30.24 -0.29
N SER A 57 18.02 30.47 0.87
CA SER A 57 17.87 29.59 2.04
C SER A 57 16.47 29.59 2.65
N LEU A 58 15.75 30.71 2.60
CA LEU A 58 14.40 30.81 3.18
C LEU A 58 13.27 30.47 2.22
N VAL A 59 13.46 30.67 0.91
CA VAL A 59 12.38 30.55 -0.06
C VAL A 59 12.66 29.46 -1.08
N LEU A 60 13.77 29.55 -1.81
CA LEU A 60 14.02 28.66 -2.94
C LEU A 60 14.38 27.25 -2.49
N TYR A 61 15.31 27.06 -1.54
CA TYR A 61 15.67 25.72 -1.07
C TYR A 61 14.51 25.00 -0.40
N PRO A 62 13.76 25.60 0.55
CA PRO A 62 12.59 24.93 1.12
C PRO A 62 11.55 24.56 0.06
N TYR A 63 11.30 25.44 -0.91
CA TYR A 63 10.38 25.16 -2.02
C TYR A 63 10.83 23.97 -2.88
N PHE A 64 12.09 23.98 -3.35
CA PHE A 64 12.63 22.90 -4.17
C PHE A 64 12.73 21.59 -3.40
N ILE A 65 13.20 21.63 -2.16
CA ILE A 65 13.30 20.46 -1.30
C ILE A 65 11.90 19.93 -0.98
N ALA A 66 10.91 20.77 -0.68
CA ALA A 66 9.54 20.33 -0.45
C ALA A 66 8.96 19.60 -1.67
N LYS A 67 9.26 20.09 -2.88
CA LYS A 67 8.84 19.49 -4.14
C LYS A 67 9.54 18.16 -4.44
N VAL A 68 10.83 18.04 -4.12
CA VAL A 68 11.61 16.81 -4.33
C VAL A 68 11.31 15.78 -3.25
N TRP A 69 11.15 16.23 -2.00
CA TRP A 69 10.87 15.40 -0.83
C TRP A 69 9.36 15.11 -0.72
N HIS A 70 8.73 14.71 -1.83
CA HIS A 70 7.38 14.17 -1.80
C HIS A 70 7.41 12.80 -1.11
N PHE A 71 6.79 12.73 0.07
CA PHE A 71 6.54 11.46 0.73
C PHE A 71 5.43 10.74 -0.02
N TYR A 72 5.83 9.71 -0.75
CA TYR A 72 4.92 8.77 -1.37
C TYR A 72 4.36 7.88 -0.26
N PRO A 73 3.02 7.86 -0.02
CA PRO A 73 2.47 6.97 0.98
C PRO A 73 2.77 5.52 0.59
N PRO A 74 2.84 4.60 1.58
CA PRO A 74 2.91 3.18 1.31
C PRO A 74 1.76 2.74 0.38
N ILE A 75 2.01 1.83 -0.56
CA ILE A 75 0.98 1.39 -1.53
C ILE A 75 -0.20 0.67 -0.85
N ASP A 76 0.09 0.02 0.28
CA ASP A 76 -0.82 -0.76 1.12
C ASP A 76 -1.87 0.10 1.83
N VAL A 77 -1.67 1.41 1.90
CA VAL A 77 -2.65 2.33 2.49
C VAL A 77 -3.46 3.11 1.45
N VAL A 78 -3.26 2.84 0.15
CA VAL A 78 -4.01 3.51 -0.90
C VAL A 78 -5.43 2.96 -0.95
N ALA A 79 -6.40 3.85 -0.72
CA ALA A 79 -7.80 3.54 -0.89
C ALA A 79 -8.09 3.30 -2.37
N ILE A 80 -8.64 2.12 -2.68
CA ILE A 80 -9.19 1.80 -4.00
C ILE A 80 -10.65 2.20 -3.98
N ASP A 81 -11.07 2.98 -4.97
CA ASP A 81 -12.48 3.29 -5.17
C ASP A 81 -13.25 2.00 -5.51
N LYS A 82 -14.39 1.80 -4.83
CA LYS A 82 -15.24 0.61 -5.02
C LYS A 82 -15.86 0.59 -6.42
N ASP A 83 -16.07 1.77 -6.99
CA ASP A 83 -16.67 1.95 -8.31
C ASP A 83 -15.61 2.07 -9.43
N ASP A 84 -14.33 1.86 -9.11
CA ASP A 84 -13.27 1.86 -10.12
C ASP A 84 -13.43 0.68 -11.09
N VAL A 85 -13.67 1.01 -12.35
CA VAL A 85 -13.88 0.03 -13.44
C VAL A 85 -12.72 -0.97 -13.54
N PHE A 86 -11.48 -0.52 -13.33
CA PHE A 86 -10.32 -1.39 -13.43
C PHE A 86 -10.24 -2.35 -12.23
N ASN A 87 -10.59 -1.91 -11.03
CA ASN A 87 -10.74 -2.78 -9.87
C ASN A 87 -11.83 -3.84 -10.10
N GLN A 88 -12.98 -3.46 -10.66
CA GLN A 88 -14.04 -4.41 -11.01
C GLN A 88 -13.59 -5.44 -12.05
N GLN A 89 -12.81 -5.02 -13.05
CA GLN A 89 -12.19 -5.93 -14.03
C GLN A 89 -11.20 -6.90 -13.37
N CYS A 90 -10.40 -6.44 -12.42
CA CYS A 90 -9.48 -7.30 -11.67
C CYS A 90 -10.24 -8.38 -10.87
N ILE A 91 -11.32 -7.99 -10.18
CA ILE A 91 -12.17 -8.93 -9.44
C ILE A 91 -12.86 -9.92 -10.39
N ALA A 92 -13.38 -9.44 -11.52
CA ALA A 92 -14.01 -10.29 -12.52
C ALA A 92 -13.03 -11.33 -13.09
N ARG A 93 -11.80 -10.89 -13.41
CA ARG A 93 -10.72 -11.78 -13.86
C ARG A 93 -10.37 -12.82 -12.80
N ALA A 94 -10.14 -12.38 -11.55
CA ALA A 94 -9.86 -13.28 -10.45
C ALA A 94 -10.93 -14.37 -10.31
N ARG A 95 -12.21 -13.99 -10.41
CA ARG A 95 -13.35 -14.92 -10.36
C ARG A 95 -13.38 -15.89 -11.53
N SER A 96 -13.11 -15.41 -12.75
CA SER A 96 -13.05 -16.30 -13.94
C SER A 96 -11.94 -17.34 -13.86
N GLU A 97 -10.87 -17.03 -13.11
CA GLU A 97 -9.70 -17.89 -12.97
C GLU A 97 -9.68 -18.71 -11.65
N LEU A 98 -10.79 -18.76 -10.90
CA LEU A 98 -10.90 -19.50 -9.62
C LEU A 98 -10.58 -21.00 -9.71
N HIS A 99 -10.75 -21.62 -10.88
CA HIS A 99 -10.37 -23.02 -11.12
C HIS A 99 -8.86 -23.27 -10.92
N ARG A 100 -8.01 -22.24 -11.10
CA ARG A 100 -6.57 -22.31 -10.83
C ARG A 100 -6.28 -22.40 -9.33
N LEU A 101 -7.04 -21.65 -8.51
CA LEU A 101 -6.97 -21.75 -7.05
C LEU A 101 -7.35 -23.16 -6.58
N GLU A 102 -8.44 -23.72 -7.10
CA GLU A 102 -8.89 -25.09 -6.78
C GLU A 102 -7.82 -26.14 -7.11
N SER A 103 -7.20 -26.02 -8.29
CA SER A 103 -6.10 -26.89 -8.71
C SER A 103 -4.89 -26.73 -7.78
N GLY A 104 -4.50 -25.49 -7.47
CA GLY A 104 -3.38 -25.17 -6.58
C GLY A 104 -3.56 -25.70 -5.15
N LEU A 105 -4.76 -25.57 -4.60
CA LEU A 105 -5.12 -26.14 -3.29
C LEU A 105 -5.05 -27.66 -3.29
N SER A 106 -5.53 -28.30 -4.36
CA SER A 106 -5.51 -29.77 -4.50
C SER A 106 -4.10 -30.34 -4.63
N GLU A 107 -3.19 -29.59 -5.27
CA GLU A 107 -1.78 -29.99 -5.40
C GLU A 107 -0.99 -29.86 -4.09
N GLY A 108 -1.35 -28.91 -3.22
CA GLY A 108 -0.69 -28.69 -1.93
C GLY A 108 0.78 -28.26 -2.00
N LYS A 109 1.23 -27.71 -3.14
CA LYS A 109 2.64 -27.29 -3.37
C LYS A 109 2.90 -25.81 -3.15
N LYS A 110 1.84 -25.00 -3.16
CA LYS A 110 1.88 -23.53 -3.09
C LYS A 110 1.08 -23.06 -1.88
N ASP A 111 1.51 -21.98 -1.27
CA ASP A 111 0.72 -21.31 -0.24
C ASP A 111 -0.45 -20.59 -0.91
N ALA A 112 -1.66 -20.85 -0.45
CA ALA A 112 -2.88 -20.30 -1.03
C ALA A 112 -3.49 -19.22 -0.13
N PHE A 113 -3.87 -18.11 -0.75
CA PHE A 113 -4.52 -16.99 -0.08
C PHE A 113 -5.77 -16.60 -0.85
N VAL A 114 -6.80 -16.17 -0.13
CA VAL A 114 -8.04 -15.65 -0.72
C VAL A 114 -8.44 -14.35 -0.06
N LYS A 115 -9.02 -13.46 -0.86
CA LYS A 115 -9.56 -12.18 -0.41
C LYS A 115 -11.07 -12.23 -0.43
N PHE A 116 -11.71 -11.81 0.65
CA PHE A 116 -13.16 -11.79 0.80
C PHE A 116 -13.58 -10.64 1.72
N ALA A 117 -14.88 -10.35 1.71
CA ALA A 117 -15.48 -9.33 2.58
C ALA A 117 -16.03 -9.98 3.85
N ILE A 118 -15.69 -9.41 5.01
CA ILE A 118 -16.31 -9.72 6.30
C ILE A 118 -17.24 -8.56 6.65
N LYS A 119 -18.46 -8.88 7.11
CA LYS A 119 -19.38 -7.87 7.62
C LYS A 119 -18.90 -7.37 8.98
N SER A 120 -18.75 -6.05 9.11
CA SER A 120 -18.49 -5.36 10.38
C SER A 120 -19.62 -4.37 10.67
N ASN A 121 -19.71 -3.89 11.91
CA ASN A 121 -20.79 -2.99 12.32
C ASN A 121 -20.81 -1.67 11.51
N ASP A 122 -19.66 -1.24 11.00
CA ASP A 122 -19.49 0.00 10.23
C ASP A 122 -19.41 -0.24 8.71
N GLY A 123 -19.58 -1.48 8.23
CA GLY A 123 -19.56 -1.80 6.80
C GLY A 123 -19.07 -3.20 6.46
N SER A 124 -18.29 -3.30 5.39
CA SER A 124 -17.65 -4.55 4.98
C SER A 124 -16.15 -4.32 4.86
N ASP A 125 -15.40 -5.10 5.63
CA ASP A 125 -13.94 -5.07 5.65
C ASP A 125 -13.41 -6.15 4.71
N HIS A 126 -12.47 -5.77 3.84
CA HIS A 126 -11.88 -6.68 2.87
C HIS A 126 -10.57 -7.23 3.41
N VAL A 127 -10.52 -8.54 3.65
CA VAL A 127 -9.38 -9.19 4.32
C VAL A 127 -8.80 -10.31 3.47
N TRP A 128 -7.53 -10.62 3.71
CA TRP A 128 -6.86 -11.80 3.17
C TRP A 128 -6.84 -12.93 4.22
N GLY A 129 -7.16 -14.14 3.80
CA GLY A 129 -7.04 -15.36 4.60
C GLY A 129 -6.19 -16.41 3.90
N ILE A 130 -5.56 -17.29 4.67
CA ILE A 130 -4.86 -18.49 4.20
C ILE A 130 -5.92 -19.52 3.84
N ALA A 131 -5.95 -19.96 2.58
CA ALA A 131 -6.84 -21.01 2.11
C ALA A 131 -6.21 -22.40 2.33
N HIS A 132 -6.96 -23.31 2.95
CA HIS A 132 -6.47 -24.65 3.29
C HIS A 132 -7.03 -25.73 2.36
N SER A 133 -8.31 -25.66 2.05
CA SER A 133 -9.00 -26.65 1.23
C SER A 133 -10.30 -26.08 0.66
N MET A 134 -10.86 -26.79 -0.33
CA MET A 134 -12.19 -26.50 -0.87
C MET A 134 -13.14 -27.66 -0.52
N VAL A 135 -14.29 -27.34 0.07
CA VAL A 135 -15.30 -28.30 0.54
C VAL A 135 -16.69 -27.74 0.25
N ASP A 136 -17.52 -28.50 -0.47
CA ASP A 136 -18.90 -28.14 -0.84
C ASP A 136 -19.03 -26.73 -1.48
N GLY A 137 -18.19 -26.41 -2.46
CA GLY A 137 -18.22 -25.10 -3.13
C GLY A 137 -17.84 -23.93 -2.21
N SER A 138 -17.12 -24.20 -1.12
CA SER A 138 -16.59 -23.19 -0.19
C SER A 138 -15.11 -23.43 0.06
N VAL A 139 -14.37 -22.36 0.35
CA VAL A 139 -12.96 -22.43 0.76
C VAL A 139 -12.88 -22.33 2.27
N ILE A 140 -12.11 -23.25 2.88
CA ILE A 140 -11.80 -23.22 4.30
C ILE A 140 -10.60 -22.30 4.49
N VAL A 141 -10.79 -21.21 5.25
CA VAL A 141 -9.79 -20.14 5.39
C VAL A 141 -9.44 -19.87 6.83
N THR A 142 -8.17 -19.56 7.10
CA THR A 142 -7.73 -18.98 8.37
C THR A 142 -7.33 -17.53 8.15
N LEU A 143 -7.86 -16.62 8.96
CA LEU A 143 -7.48 -15.21 8.87
C LEU A 143 -6.00 -15.04 9.24
N VAL A 144 -5.28 -14.27 8.43
CA VAL A 144 -3.87 -13.92 8.69
C VAL A 144 -3.74 -12.99 9.89
N SER A 145 -4.84 -12.40 10.35
CA SER A 145 -4.91 -11.50 11.49
C SER A 145 -6.20 -11.73 12.26
N GLU A 146 -6.13 -11.85 13.58
CA GLU A 146 -7.33 -11.88 14.42
C GLU A 146 -8.15 -10.59 14.17
N PRO A 147 -9.46 -10.69 13.88
CA PRO A 147 -10.29 -9.50 13.78
C PRO A 147 -10.22 -8.74 15.11
N VAL A 148 -10.02 -7.42 15.06
CA VAL A 148 -9.92 -6.53 16.24
C VAL A 148 -11.21 -6.51 17.08
N TYR A 149 -12.27 -7.20 16.64
CA TYR A 149 -13.61 -7.18 17.21
C TYR A 149 -14.06 -8.52 17.80
N THR A 150 -13.18 -9.31 18.43
CA THR A 150 -13.63 -10.42 19.29
C THR A 150 -14.03 -9.87 20.67
N PRO A 151 -15.34 -9.85 21.02
CA PRO A 151 -15.82 -9.30 22.28
C PRO A 151 -15.45 -10.14 23.52
N ASN A 152 -14.92 -11.35 23.34
CA ASN A 152 -14.54 -12.25 24.43
C ASN A 152 -13.16 -12.90 24.18
N PRO A 153 -12.13 -12.63 25.00
CA PRO A 153 -10.79 -13.23 24.85
C PRO A 153 -10.72 -14.73 25.21
N THR A 154 -11.80 -15.32 25.74
CA THR A 154 -11.86 -16.71 26.22
C THR A 154 -12.63 -17.66 25.30
N GLU A 155 -13.26 -17.17 24.24
CA GLU A 155 -13.79 -18.02 23.17
C GLU A 155 -12.68 -18.18 22.13
N HIS A 156 -12.01 -19.33 22.13
CA HIS A 156 -11.24 -19.77 20.97
C HIS A 156 -12.24 -19.97 19.82
N VAL A 157 -12.51 -18.91 19.07
CA VAL A 157 -13.23 -18.96 17.81
C VAL A 157 -12.47 -19.94 16.94
N ASP A 158 -13.16 -20.97 16.45
CA ASP A 158 -12.61 -21.93 15.52
C ASP A 158 -11.98 -21.13 14.36
N ILE A 159 -10.65 -21.13 14.24
CA ILE A 159 -9.87 -20.17 13.44
C ILE A 159 -10.02 -20.44 11.92
N ARG A 160 -11.06 -21.19 11.54
CA ARG A 160 -11.33 -21.65 10.19
C ARG A 160 -12.74 -21.26 9.80
N GLU A 161 -12.83 -20.25 8.95
CA GLU A 161 -14.07 -19.79 8.35
C GLU A 161 -14.35 -20.57 7.05
N LYS A 162 -15.63 -20.87 6.79
CA LYS A 162 -16.06 -21.47 5.52
C LYS A 162 -16.61 -20.37 4.63
N ILE A 163 -15.85 -19.97 3.61
CA ILE A 163 -16.20 -18.87 2.71
C ILE A 163 -16.74 -19.44 1.40
N PRO A 164 -17.98 -19.14 1.00
CA PRO A 164 -18.50 -19.58 -0.29
C PRO A 164 -17.64 -19.05 -1.45
N VAL A 165 -17.41 -19.87 -2.47
CA VAL A 165 -16.55 -19.50 -3.60
C VAL A 165 -17.03 -18.23 -4.32
N TYR A 166 -18.34 -17.98 -4.34
CA TYR A 166 -18.91 -16.76 -4.94
C TYR A 166 -18.59 -15.47 -4.16
N ASP A 167 -18.26 -15.57 -2.87
CA ASP A 167 -17.87 -14.43 -2.02
C ASP A 167 -16.38 -14.09 -2.15
N ILE A 168 -15.59 -14.95 -2.81
CA ILE A 168 -14.19 -14.69 -3.10
C ILE A 168 -14.08 -13.55 -4.13
N GLN A 169 -13.27 -12.56 -3.79
CA GLN A 169 -13.00 -11.37 -4.60
C GLN A 169 -11.67 -11.48 -5.34
N ASP A 170 -10.70 -12.16 -4.73
CA ASP A 170 -9.37 -12.37 -5.29
C ASP A 170 -8.74 -13.62 -4.66
N TRP A 171 -7.72 -14.16 -5.30
CA TRP A 171 -6.96 -15.31 -4.82
C TRP A 171 -5.50 -15.16 -5.20
N MET A 172 -4.61 -15.81 -4.46
CA MET A 172 -3.18 -15.79 -4.76
C MET A 172 -2.56 -17.14 -4.40
N LEU A 173 -1.71 -17.66 -5.28
CA LEU A 173 -0.90 -18.86 -5.02
C LEU A 173 0.58 -18.46 -5.04
N ILE A 174 1.32 -18.80 -3.99
CA ILE A 174 2.75 -18.48 -3.87
C ILE A 174 3.57 -19.76 -3.87
N ASP A 175 4.52 -19.88 -4.78
CA ASP A 175 5.45 -21.00 -4.81
C ASP A 175 6.66 -20.80 -3.87
N LYS A 176 7.50 -21.83 -3.74
CA LYS A 176 8.69 -21.79 -2.88
C LYS A 176 9.76 -20.80 -3.34
N GLN A 177 9.73 -20.39 -4.60
CA GLN A 177 10.62 -19.40 -5.20
C GLN A 177 10.07 -17.97 -5.00
N GLY A 178 8.85 -17.86 -4.47
CA GLY A 178 8.16 -16.60 -4.23
C GLY A 178 7.47 -16.04 -5.45
N ASN A 179 7.24 -16.84 -6.51
CA ASN A 179 6.40 -16.44 -7.63
C ASN A 179 4.94 -16.51 -7.22
N CYS A 180 4.17 -15.49 -7.60
CA CYS A 180 2.77 -15.33 -7.27
C CYS A 180 1.90 -15.49 -8.52
N GLU A 181 0.92 -16.37 -8.46
CA GLU A 181 -0.19 -16.43 -9.40
C GLU A 181 -1.41 -15.76 -8.78
N GLY A 182 -2.26 -15.15 -9.60
CA GLY A 182 -3.40 -14.35 -9.19
C GLY A 182 -3.00 -13.02 -8.54
N GLY A 183 -3.71 -12.64 -7.49
CA GLY A 183 -3.48 -11.44 -6.69
C GLY A 183 -3.80 -10.16 -7.45
N TYR A 184 -4.83 -10.19 -8.31
CA TYR A 184 -5.19 -9.09 -9.22
C TYR A 184 -5.54 -7.80 -8.48
N THR A 185 -5.95 -7.86 -7.22
CA THR A 185 -6.17 -6.64 -6.43
C THR A 185 -4.89 -5.87 -6.15
N HIS A 186 -3.70 -6.50 -6.23
CA HIS A 186 -2.43 -5.77 -6.23
C HIS A 186 -2.27 -4.90 -7.49
N LEU A 187 -2.80 -5.31 -8.64
CA LEU A 187 -2.87 -4.44 -9.82
C LEU A 187 -3.80 -3.27 -9.59
N ALA A 188 -4.99 -3.53 -9.04
CA ALA A 188 -5.94 -2.47 -8.75
C ALA A 188 -5.32 -1.41 -7.81
N MET A 189 -4.55 -1.85 -6.79
CA MET A 189 -3.79 -0.96 -5.91
C MET A 189 -2.73 -0.15 -6.67
N VAL A 190 -1.97 -0.79 -7.56
CA VAL A 190 -0.94 -0.14 -8.38
C VAL A 190 -1.54 0.90 -9.31
N ASN A 191 -2.66 0.56 -9.96
CA ASN A 191 -3.39 1.47 -10.83
C ASN A 191 -3.96 2.67 -10.04
N ALA A 192 -4.61 2.41 -8.90
CA ALA A 192 -5.11 3.45 -8.01
C ALA A 192 -3.97 4.38 -7.54
N TYR A 193 -2.82 3.81 -7.19
CA TYR A 193 -1.63 4.56 -6.81
C TYR A 193 -1.15 5.49 -7.94
N LYS A 194 -1.05 4.97 -9.18
CA LYS A 194 -0.67 5.76 -10.35
C LYS A 194 -1.64 6.90 -10.59
N LYS A 195 -2.95 6.66 -10.47
CA LYS A 195 -3.98 7.70 -10.61
C LYS A 195 -3.85 8.80 -9.57
N GLN A 196 -3.56 8.45 -8.31
CA GLN A 196 -3.50 9.41 -7.20
C GLN A 196 -2.15 10.15 -7.08
N HIS A 197 -1.04 9.50 -7.43
CA HIS A 197 0.31 9.99 -7.16
C HIS A 197 1.23 10.06 -8.39
N GLY A 198 0.71 9.69 -9.56
CA GLY A 198 1.41 9.75 -10.86
C GLY A 198 2.44 8.65 -11.09
N LYS A 199 3.15 8.19 -10.06
CA LYS A 199 4.21 7.18 -10.19
C LYS A 199 4.29 6.25 -8.99
N VAL A 200 4.49 4.96 -9.27
CA VAL A 200 4.70 3.92 -8.26
C VAL A 200 6.17 3.88 -7.82
N PRO A 201 6.47 3.81 -6.51
CA PRO A 201 7.85 3.67 -6.04
C PRO A 201 8.52 2.39 -6.56
N LYS A 202 9.80 2.50 -6.97
CA LYS A 202 10.57 1.39 -7.55
C LYS A 202 10.62 0.14 -6.66
N LYS A 203 10.61 0.33 -5.33
CA LYS A 203 10.59 -0.77 -4.35
C LYS A 203 9.38 -1.69 -4.58
N TYR A 204 8.20 -1.13 -4.81
CA TYR A 204 6.98 -1.90 -5.08
C TYR A 204 7.02 -2.58 -6.44
N LEU A 205 7.53 -1.90 -7.47
CA LEU A 205 7.70 -2.51 -8.80
C LEU A 205 8.59 -3.77 -8.75
N LYS A 206 9.58 -3.83 -7.84
CA LYS A 206 10.41 -5.03 -7.64
C LYS A 206 9.58 -6.20 -7.11
N HIS A 207 8.63 -5.97 -6.22
CA HIS A 207 7.74 -7.02 -5.68
C HIS A 207 6.76 -7.53 -6.74
N LEU A 208 6.26 -6.65 -7.61
CA LEU A 208 5.37 -7.05 -8.72
C LEU A 208 6.05 -7.98 -9.74
N ARG A 209 7.38 -8.00 -9.82
CA ARG A 209 8.10 -8.92 -10.71
C ARG A 209 7.85 -10.39 -10.39
N ASN A 210 7.47 -10.70 -9.17
CA ASN A 210 7.19 -12.07 -8.79
C ASN A 210 5.80 -12.52 -9.25
N PHE A 211 4.93 -11.59 -9.64
CA PHE A 211 3.59 -11.96 -10.07
C PHE A 211 3.59 -12.36 -11.54
N VAL A 212 3.29 -13.62 -11.81
CA VAL A 212 3.37 -14.22 -13.14
C VAL A 212 2.29 -13.64 -14.05
N ASP A 213 1.05 -13.55 -13.56
CA ASP A 213 -0.12 -13.14 -14.35
C ASP A 213 -0.18 -11.63 -14.64
N LEU A 214 0.68 -10.85 -13.96
CA LEU A 214 0.72 -9.39 -14.06
C LEU A 214 1.70 -8.90 -15.14
N GLN A 215 2.65 -9.73 -15.53
CA GLN A 215 3.67 -9.36 -16.52
C GLN A 215 3.11 -9.29 -17.95
N GLU A 216 2.07 -10.04 -18.27
CA GLU A 216 1.53 -10.14 -19.63
C GLU A 216 0.65 -8.96 -20.05
N SER A 217 -0.01 -8.27 -19.12
CA SER A 217 -1.02 -7.24 -19.44
C SER A 217 -0.62 -5.79 -19.16
N GLU A 218 0.43 -5.53 -18.39
CA GLU A 218 0.78 -4.15 -17.94
C GLU A 218 2.16 -3.63 -18.38
N CYS A 219 2.88 -4.36 -19.24
CA CYS A 219 4.10 -3.89 -19.90
C CYS A 219 3.86 -3.24 -21.28
N ARG A 220 2.62 -2.86 -21.61
CA ARG A 220 2.28 -2.07 -22.80
C ARG A 220 1.67 -0.74 -22.42
#